data_AF-A0A843ELE5-F1
#
_entry.id   AF-A0A843ELE5-F1
#
_cell.length_a   1.000
_cell.length_b   1.000
_cell.length_c   1.000
_cell.angle_alpha   90.00
_cell.angle_beta   90.00
_cell.angle_gamma   90.00
#
_symmetry.space_group_name_H-M   'P 1'
#
loop_
_entity.id
_entity.type
_entity.pdbx_description
1 polymer ?
#
loop_
_entity_poly.entity_id
_entity_poly.type
_entity_poly.pdbx_seq_one_letter_code
_entity_poly.pdbx_strand_id
1 'polypeptide(L)'
;MSDKNEWGSNLSFVLAMVGSAVGLGNIWRYPYVLYSNGGGAFYIPYIVAILLMGVPFLILEYGVGYNFKSSFPKAIRKIHSKAEFLGWLLPVSVFIIMIYYSCILGWDGIYVILSFFKGWGADPNTFFAATLLQSSESATGLTSFIPVIAIAMLISWLIVWFISHKDLEEGLGKVSKILVPLLFVIMIAIVAFSLTLPGAMIGLNELFSPNWSLLLDFNIWMAAFGQIIFSLSLGMSIAFTYASYTGEEGDLITNTLSIAFANCAFENFCALGV
;
A
#
# COMPACT_ATOMS: atom_id res chain seq x y z
N MET A 1 16.12 11.10 27.17
CA MET A 1 14.68 11.38 27.04
C MET A 1 14.42 11.39 25.55
N SER A 2 13.68 10.43 24.99
CA SER A 2 13.32 10.49 23.57
C SER A 2 12.51 11.76 23.36
N ASP A 3 12.84 12.56 22.35
CA ASP A 3 11.96 13.65 21.94
C ASP A 3 10.58 13.06 21.64
N LYS A 4 9.52 13.70 22.14
CA LYS A 4 8.14 13.16 22.11
C LYS A 4 7.63 12.81 20.69
N ASN A 5 8.34 13.25 19.65
CA ASN A 5 7.97 13.08 18.26
C ASN A 5 8.77 12.01 17.52
N GLU A 6 9.73 11.33 18.16
CA GLU A 6 10.49 10.25 17.51
C GLU A 6 9.82 8.88 17.62
N TRP A 7 10.23 7.95 16.76
CA TRP A 7 9.82 6.55 16.89
C TRP A 7 10.33 5.95 18.21
N GLY A 8 9.46 5.27 18.96
CA GLY A 8 9.84 4.66 20.24
C GLY A 8 10.74 3.42 20.10
N SER A 9 10.82 2.84 18.89
CA SER A 9 11.75 1.73 18.59
C SER A 9 11.98 1.59 17.08
N ASN A 10 13.10 0.97 16.69
CA ASN A 10 13.35 0.62 15.28
C ASN A 10 12.28 -0.32 14.72
N LEU A 11 11.75 -1.22 15.54
CA LEU A 11 10.66 -2.12 15.15
C LEU A 11 9.37 -1.35 14.80
N SER A 12 9.00 -0.35 15.61
CA SER A 12 7.85 0.53 15.33
C SER A 12 8.02 1.22 13.97
N PHE A 13 9.21 1.75 13.71
CA PHE A 13 9.55 2.39 12.44
C PHE A 13 9.45 1.42 11.25
N VAL A 14 10.14 0.27 11.31
CA VAL A 14 10.16 -0.71 10.22
C VAL A 14 8.76 -1.25 9.95
N LEU A 15 7.98 -1.59 10.98
CA LEU A 15 6.61 -2.07 10.78
C LEU A 15 5.69 -1.00 10.21
N ALA A 16 5.82 0.26 10.64
CA ALA A 16 5.04 1.35 10.05
C ALA A 16 5.40 1.57 8.57
N MET A 17 6.68 1.48 8.20
CA MET A 17 7.13 1.54 6.81
C MET A 17 6.68 0.33 5.98
N VAL A 18 6.73 -0.88 6.55
CA VAL A 18 6.18 -2.08 5.88
C VAL A 18 4.68 -1.93 5.70
N GLY A 19 3.95 -1.43 6.69
CA GLY A 19 2.51 -1.20 6.61
C GLY A 19 2.11 -0.08 5.64
N SER A 20 3.03 0.82 5.27
CA SER A 20 2.78 1.84 4.25
C SER A 20 3.13 1.37 2.83
N ALA A 21 4.11 0.47 2.69
CA ALA A 21 4.42 -0.19 1.42
C ALA A 21 3.42 -1.30 1.09
N VAL A 22 3.10 -2.15 2.06
CA VAL A 22 2.16 -3.25 1.92
C VAL A 22 0.72 -2.73 2.01
N GLY A 23 -0.01 -2.80 0.89
CA GLY A 23 -1.40 -2.37 0.81
C GLY A 23 -2.26 -3.23 -0.10
N LEU A 24 -3.48 -2.73 -0.38
CA LEU A 24 -4.48 -3.40 -1.22
C LEU A 24 -3.89 -3.78 -2.60
N GLY A 25 -3.04 -2.92 -3.17
CA GLY A 25 -2.39 -3.16 -4.47
C GLY A 25 -1.52 -4.43 -4.50
N ASN A 26 -0.87 -4.80 -3.39
CA ASN A 26 -0.09 -6.03 -3.31
C ASN A 26 -0.95 -7.29 -3.33
N ILE A 27 -2.22 -7.18 -2.89
CA ILE A 27 -3.14 -8.31 -2.79
C ILE A 27 -3.78 -8.62 -4.13
N TRP A 28 -4.35 -7.63 -4.85
CA TRP A 28 -5.09 -7.91 -6.08
C TRP A 28 -4.42 -7.37 -7.36
N ARG A 29 -3.76 -6.21 -7.29
CA ARG A 29 -3.19 -5.57 -8.49
C ARG A 29 -1.91 -6.26 -8.91
N TYR A 30 -1.03 -6.59 -7.96
CA TYR A 30 0.23 -7.28 -8.28
C TYR A 30 -0.01 -8.63 -8.97
N PRO A 31 -0.86 -9.54 -8.45
CA PRO A 31 -1.10 -10.83 -9.12
C PRO A 31 -1.68 -10.64 -10.53
N TYR A 32 -2.61 -9.69 -10.69
CA TYR A 32 -3.17 -9.35 -11.99
C TYR A 32 -2.11 -8.85 -12.98
N VAL A 33 -1.21 -7.96 -12.55
CA VAL A 33 -0.12 -7.44 -13.39
C VAL A 33 0.86 -8.55 -13.73
N LEU A 34 1.26 -9.36 -12.74
CA LEU A 34 2.15 -10.51 -12.93
C LEU A 34 1.58 -11.49 -13.97
N TYR A 35 0.33 -11.92 -13.81
CA TYR A 35 -0.35 -12.82 -14.75
C TYR A 35 -0.48 -12.19 -16.15
N SER A 36 -1.05 -10.98 -16.24
CA SER A 36 -1.35 -10.32 -17.52
C SER A 36 -0.12 -9.94 -18.34
N ASN A 37 1.06 -9.90 -17.72
CA ASN A 37 2.31 -9.49 -18.33
C ASN A 37 3.30 -10.67 -18.50
N GLY A 38 2.79 -11.89 -18.69
CA GLY A 38 3.61 -13.03 -19.07
C GLY A 38 3.98 -13.99 -17.94
N GLY A 39 3.26 -13.92 -16.82
CA GLY A 39 3.41 -14.82 -15.68
C GLY A 39 4.86 -14.87 -15.21
N GLY A 40 5.45 -16.08 -15.24
CA GLY A 40 6.83 -16.31 -14.79
C GLY A 40 7.88 -15.43 -15.48
N ALA A 41 7.64 -14.96 -16.71
CA ALA A 41 8.59 -14.09 -17.42
C ALA A 41 8.66 -12.68 -16.80
N PHE A 42 7.58 -12.20 -16.19
CA PHE A 42 7.50 -10.87 -15.57
C PHE A 42 8.45 -10.70 -14.38
N TYR A 43 8.88 -11.80 -13.75
CA TYR A 43 9.84 -11.74 -12.64
C TYR A 43 11.17 -11.08 -13.02
N ILE A 44 11.62 -11.22 -14.27
CA ILE A 44 12.86 -10.59 -14.75
C ILE A 44 12.76 -9.05 -14.71
N PRO A 45 11.83 -8.42 -15.47
CA PRO A 45 11.70 -6.96 -15.44
C PRO A 45 11.32 -6.44 -14.05
N TYR A 46 10.56 -7.21 -13.26
CA TYR A 46 10.23 -6.89 -11.88
C TYR A 46 11.47 -6.81 -10.96
N ILE A 47 12.34 -7.84 -10.97
CA ILE A 47 13.59 -7.84 -10.19
C ILE A 47 14.51 -6.71 -10.64
N VAL A 48 14.62 -6.47 -11.96
CA VAL A 48 15.41 -5.36 -12.49
C VAL A 48 14.88 -4.01 -12.00
N ALA A 49 13.55 -3.82 -12.00
CA ALA A 49 12.92 -2.60 -11.50
C ALA A 49 13.18 -2.39 -10.00
N ILE A 50 13.17 -3.45 -9.19
CA ILE A 50 13.53 -3.36 -7.76
C ILE A 50 14.97 -2.90 -7.58
N LEU A 51 15.90 -3.53 -8.29
CA LEU A 51 17.34 -3.29 -8.10
C LEU A 51 17.78 -1.93 -8.63
N LEU A 52 17.23 -1.49 -9.76
CA LEU A 52 17.61 -0.23 -10.40
C LEU A 52 16.86 0.98 -9.86
N MET A 53 15.61 0.81 -9.43
CA MET A 53 14.76 1.91 -9.03
C MET A 53 14.22 1.74 -7.62
N GLY A 54 13.61 0.59 -7.29
CA GLY A 54 12.96 0.35 -6.00
C GLY A 54 13.85 0.64 -4.79
N VAL A 55 14.90 -0.15 -4.62
CA VAL A 55 15.83 -0.04 -3.48
C VAL A 55 16.61 1.28 -3.51
N PRO A 56 17.23 1.71 -4.64
CA PRO A 56 18.01 2.95 -4.64
C PRO A 56 17.17 4.20 -4.33
N PHE A 57 15.97 4.32 -4.89
CA PHE A 57 15.11 5.48 -4.62
C PHE A 57 14.56 5.46 -3.19
N LEU A 58 14.23 4.28 -2.66
CA LEU A 58 13.79 4.18 -1.27
C LEU A 58 14.91 4.56 -0.28
N ILE A 59 16.16 4.16 -0.57
CA ILE A 59 17.35 4.59 0.19
C ILE A 59 17.51 6.11 0.09
N LEU A 60 17.35 6.69 -1.11
CA LEU A 60 17.44 8.12 -1.33
C LEU A 60 16.39 8.89 -0.53
N GLU A 61 15.11 8.54 -0.65
CA GLU A 61 14.03 9.23 0.05
C GLU A 61 14.20 9.15 1.57
N TYR A 62 14.57 7.96 2.07
CA TYR A 62 14.89 7.78 3.48
C TYR A 62 16.06 8.67 3.88
N GLY A 63 17.18 8.63 3.16
CA GLY A 63 18.39 9.39 3.49
C GLY A 63 18.16 10.89 3.48
N VAL A 64 17.40 11.39 2.52
CA VAL A 64 17.00 12.80 2.50
C VAL A 64 16.09 13.12 3.69
N GLY A 65 15.10 12.27 4.00
CA GLY A 65 14.21 12.46 5.17
C GLY A 65 14.96 12.48 6.49
N TYR A 66 15.84 11.50 6.68
CA TYR A 66 16.70 11.34 7.84
C TYR A 66 17.61 12.57 8.03
N ASN A 67 18.23 13.08 6.96
CA ASN A 67 19.14 14.24 7.07
C ASN A 67 18.40 15.57 7.30
N PHE A 68 17.24 15.77 6.67
CA PHE A 68 16.55 17.07 6.75
C PHE A 68 15.74 17.27 8.04
N LYS A 69 15.29 16.18 8.68
CA LYS A 69 14.46 16.16 9.91
C LYS A 69 13.33 17.21 9.86
N SER A 70 12.62 17.28 8.74
CA SER A 70 11.55 18.24 8.51
C SER A 70 10.50 17.67 7.56
N SER A 71 9.37 18.36 7.36
CA SER A 71 8.42 18.01 6.29
C SER A 71 9.00 18.26 4.89
N PHE A 72 8.46 17.57 3.88
CA PHE A 72 8.97 17.63 2.51
C PHE A 72 8.97 19.06 1.92
N PRO A 73 7.88 19.87 2.04
CA PRO A 73 7.92 21.27 1.59
C PRO A 73 9.00 22.10 2.28
N LYS A 74 9.20 21.91 3.59
CA LYS A 74 10.26 22.61 4.35
C LYS A 74 11.66 22.20 3.88
N ALA A 75 11.86 20.93 3.52
CA ALA A 75 13.12 20.47 2.97
C ALA A 75 13.42 21.10 1.61
N ILE A 76 12.42 21.17 0.72
CA ILE A 76 12.57 21.87 -0.57
C ILE A 76 12.88 23.36 -0.37
N ARG A 77 12.22 24.03 0.58
CA ARG A 77 12.51 25.43 0.93
C ARG A 77 13.95 25.63 1.43
N LYS A 78 14.48 24.71 2.23
CA LYS A 78 15.86 24.74 2.73
C LYS A 78 16.88 24.60 1.57
N ILE A 79 16.56 23.81 0.55
CA ILE A 79 17.39 23.67 -0.67
C ILE A 79 17.30 24.92 -1.54
N HIS A 80 16.07 25.36 -1.85
CA HIS A 80 15.83 26.54 -2.66
C HIS A 80 14.50 27.20 -2.26
N SER A 81 14.59 28.38 -1.66
CA SER A 81 13.44 29.05 -1.02
C SER A 81 12.26 29.32 -1.96
N LYS A 82 12.50 29.60 -3.24
CA LYS A 82 11.44 29.84 -4.23
C LYS A 82 10.78 28.56 -4.76
N ALA A 83 11.35 27.38 -4.47
CA ALA A 83 10.84 26.10 -4.95
C ALA A 83 9.88 25.41 -3.96
N GLU A 84 9.60 26.01 -2.79
CA GLU A 84 8.74 25.41 -1.74
C GLU A 84 7.39 24.91 -2.28
N PHE A 85 6.79 25.61 -3.24
CA PHE A 85 5.52 25.23 -3.85
C PHE A 85 5.55 23.84 -4.51
N LEU A 86 6.69 23.41 -5.05
CA LEU A 86 6.87 22.08 -5.63
C LEU A 86 6.77 20.99 -4.55
N GLY A 87 7.24 21.29 -3.34
CA GLY A 87 7.15 20.37 -2.22
C GLY A 87 5.73 20.12 -1.74
N TRP A 88 4.81 21.07 -1.97
CA TRP A 88 3.39 20.90 -1.61
C TRP A 88 2.62 19.99 -2.56
N LEU A 89 3.12 19.73 -3.76
CA LEU A 89 2.46 18.86 -4.73
C LEU A 89 2.30 17.42 -4.21
N LEU A 90 3.29 16.90 -3.47
CA LEU A 90 3.25 15.53 -2.95
C LEU A 90 2.22 15.37 -1.82
N PRO A 91 2.22 16.19 -0.73
CA PRO A 91 1.18 16.10 0.29
C PRO A 91 -0.24 16.29 -0.24
N VAL A 92 -0.44 17.18 -1.22
CA VAL A 92 -1.76 17.36 -1.86
C VAL A 92 -2.17 16.11 -2.62
N SER A 93 -1.24 15.48 -3.35
CA SER A 93 -1.51 14.22 -4.06
C SER A 93 -1.87 13.09 -3.09
N VAL A 94 -1.13 12.96 -1.98
CA VAL A 94 -1.43 11.98 -0.92
C VAL A 94 -2.78 12.26 -0.26
N PHE A 95 -3.14 13.53 -0.05
CA PHE A 95 -4.45 13.91 0.47
C PHE A 95 -5.59 13.49 -0.47
N ILE A 96 -5.45 13.72 -1.79
CA ILE A 96 -6.44 13.27 -2.78
C ILE A 96 -6.56 11.74 -2.76
N ILE A 97 -5.43 11.02 -2.64
CA ILE A 97 -5.43 9.56 -2.52
C ILE A 97 -6.21 9.11 -1.28
N MET A 98 -5.97 9.75 -0.14
CA MET A 98 -6.65 9.46 1.12
C MET A 98 -8.17 9.63 1.02
N ILE A 99 -8.66 10.60 0.23
CA ILE A 99 -10.12 10.81 0.03
C ILE A 99 -10.76 9.55 -0.57
N TYR A 100 -10.25 9.03 -1.70
CA TYR A 100 -10.89 7.86 -2.31
C TYR A 100 -10.56 6.56 -1.58
N TYR A 101 -9.39 6.43 -0.95
CA TYR A 101 -9.10 5.27 -0.10
C TYR A 101 -10.03 5.19 1.10
N SER A 102 -10.51 6.33 1.63
CA SER A 102 -11.53 6.33 2.69
C SER A 102 -12.85 5.71 2.24
N CYS A 103 -13.22 5.84 0.95
CA CYS A 103 -14.37 5.13 0.38
C CYS A 103 -14.17 3.61 0.39
N ILE A 104 -12.99 3.15 -0.04
CA ILE A 104 -12.64 1.73 -0.08
C ILE A 104 -12.70 1.13 1.33
N LEU A 105 -12.09 1.80 2.32
CA LEU A 105 -12.17 1.40 3.73
C LEU A 105 -13.62 1.36 4.25
N GLY A 106 -14.45 2.29 3.80
CA GLY A 106 -15.88 2.31 4.09
C GLY A 106 -16.60 1.06 3.56
N TRP A 107 -16.32 0.66 2.30
CA TRP A 107 -16.86 -0.57 1.72
C TRP A 107 -16.39 -1.81 2.48
N ASP A 108 -15.09 -1.89 2.76
CA ASP A 108 -14.50 -3.02 3.50
C ASP A 108 -15.11 -3.14 4.90
N GLY A 109 -15.28 -2.03 5.62
CA GLY A 109 -15.91 -2.01 6.94
C GLY A 109 -17.37 -2.50 6.92
N ILE A 110 -18.12 -2.18 5.86
CA ILE A 110 -19.47 -2.71 5.66
C ILE A 110 -19.41 -4.22 5.41
N TYR A 111 -18.52 -4.69 4.54
CA TYR A 111 -18.37 -6.11 4.24
C TYR A 111 -17.91 -6.94 5.45
N VAL A 112 -17.07 -6.38 6.33
CA VAL A 112 -16.71 -7.02 7.61
C VAL A 112 -17.96 -7.31 8.45
N ILE A 113 -18.89 -6.35 8.55
CA ILE A 113 -20.14 -6.56 9.30
C ILE A 113 -21.03 -7.58 8.59
N LEU A 114 -21.18 -7.47 7.26
CA LEU A 114 -22.00 -8.41 6.47
C LEU A 114 -21.46 -9.84 6.51
N SER A 115 -20.16 -10.03 6.75
CA SER A 115 -19.52 -11.35 6.74
C SER A 115 -20.02 -12.30 7.83
N PHE A 116 -20.50 -11.76 8.97
CA PHE A 116 -21.03 -12.57 10.08
C PHE A 116 -22.30 -13.36 9.72
N PHE A 117 -23.05 -12.91 8.71
CA PHE A 117 -24.32 -13.51 8.30
C PHE A 117 -24.42 -13.69 6.78
N LYS A 118 -23.30 -13.54 6.05
CA LYS A 118 -23.25 -13.64 4.58
C LYS A 118 -24.27 -12.71 3.89
N GLY A 119 -24.30 -11.46 4.32
CA GLY A 119 -25.34 -10.47 3.95
C GLY A 119 -25.41 -10.10 2.47
N TRP A 120 -24.39 -10.42 1.67
CA TRP A 120 -24.38 -10.22 0.22
C TRP A 120 -25.14 -11.30 -0.58
N GLY A 121 -25.59 -12.37 0.10
CA GLY A 121 -26.41 -13.41 -0.52
C GLY A 121 -25.67 -14.27 -1.54
N ALA A 122 -26.40 -14.70 -2.58
CA ALA A 122 -25.90 -15.63 -3.61
C ALA A 122 -25.12 -14.93 -4.73
N ASP A 123 -25.37 -13.64 -4.97
CA ASP A 123 -24.72 -12.86 -6.02
C ASP A 123 -24.03 -11.61 -5.43
N PRO A 124 -22.74 -11.74 -5.02
CA PRO A 124 -21.99 -10.65 -4.44
C PRO A 124 -21.78 -9.47 -5.41
N ASN A 125 -21.70 -9.74 -6.72
CA ASN A 125 -21.43 -8.70 -7.73
C ASN A 125 -22.64 -7.79 -7.88
N THR A 126 -23.82 -8.38 -8.03
CA THR A 126 -25.07 -7.61 -8.10
C THR A 126 -25.35 -6.89 -6.80
N PHE A 127 -25.09 -7.52 -5.64
CA PHE A 127 -25.20 -6.85 -4.35
C PHE A 127 -24.29 -5.62 -4.27
N PHE A 128 -23.01 -5.75 -4.67
CA PHE A 128 -22.07 -4.64 -4.64
C PHE A 128 -22.50 -3.49 -5.55
N ALA A 129 -22.77 -3.77 -6.83
CA ALA A 129 -23.07 -2.74 -7.82
C ALA A 129 -24.45 -2.10 -7.58
N ALA A 130 -25.50 -2.90 -7.43
CA ALA A 130 -26.87 -2.41 -7.42
C ALA A 130 -27.35 -2.02 -6.02
N THR A 131 -26.99 -2.79 -4.98
CA THR A 131 -27.50 -2.55 -3.61
C THR A 131 -26.60 -1.63 -2.80
N LEU A 132 -25.30 -1.94 -2.74
CA LEU A 132 -24.36 -1.17 -1.93
C LEU A 132 -23.98 0.16 -2.61
N LEU A 133 -23.43 0.09 -3.82
CA LEU A 133 -22.95 1.25 -4.56
C LEU A 133 -24.07 2.04 -5.24
N GLN A 134 -25.24 1.43 -5.46
CA GLN A 134 -26.32 2.02 -6.25
C GLN A 134 -25.79 2.65 -7.55
N SER A 135 -24.88 1.95 -8.23
CA SER A 135 -24.12 2.48 -9.35
C SER A 135 -25.03 2.85 -10.50
N SER A 136 -24.85 4.05 -11.06
CA SER A 136 -25.58 4.52 -12.24
C SER A 136 -24.60 5.01 -13.30
N GLU A 137 -24.90 4.68 -14.57
CA GLU A 137 -24.15 5.19 -15.73
C GLU A 137 -24.55 6.63 -16.11
N SER A 138 -25.66 7.14 -15.55
CA SER A 138 -26.12 8.50 -15.79
C SER A 138 -25.35 9.52 -14.95
N ALA A 139 -25.17 10.74 -15.48
CA ALA A 139 -24.55 11.86 -14.76
C ALA A 139 -25.29 12.22 -13.45
N THR A 140 -26.58 11.88 -13.33
CA THR A 140 -27.35 12.04 -12.09
C THR A 140 -26.80 11.18 -10.95
N GLY A 141 -26.12 10.06 -11.25
CA GLY A 141 -25.46 9.21 -10.25
C GLY A 141 -24.37 9.94 -9.46
N LEU A 142 -23.74 10.97 -10.03
CA LEU A 142 -22.75 11.80 -9.32
C LEU A 142 -23.35 12.56 -8.13
N THR A 143 -24.67 12.80 -8.16
CA THR A 143 -25.39 13.50 -7.09
C THR A 143 -26.05 12.55 -6.08
N SER A 144 -25.99 11.23 -6.32
CA SER A 144 -26.58 10.23 -5.45
C SER A 144 -25.78 10.12 -4.16
N PHE A 145 -26.41 10.47 -3.04
CA PHE A 145 -25.83 10.33 -1.72
C PHE A 145 -26.26 9.01 -1.08
N ILE A 146 -25.29 8.19 -0.68
CA ILE A 146 -25.53 6.88 -0.06
C ILE A 146 -25.14 6.97 1.43
N PRO A 147 -26.12 7.11 2.35
CA PRO A 147 -25.83 7.40 3.76
C PRO A 147 -24.97 6.34 4.45
N VAL A 148 -25.18 5.06 4.12
CA VAL A 148 -24.44 3.95 4.74
C VAL A 148 -22.94 4.04 4.42
N ILE A 149 -22.59 4.32 3.17
CA ILE A 149 -21.19 4.52 2.75
C ILE A 149 -20.63 5.78 3.42
N ALA A 150 -21.38 6.87 3.45
CA ALA A 150 -20.95 8.12 4.08
C ALA A 150 -20.65 7.96 5.59
N ILE A 151 -21.50 7.20 6.31
CA ILE A 151 -21.27 6.88 7.73
C ILE A 151 -20.02 6.00 7.89
N ALA A 152 -19.85 4.98 7.05
CA ALA A 152 -18.66 4.11 7.11
C ALA A 152 -17.36 4.88 6.82
N MET A 153 -17.39 5.81 5.86
CA MET A 153 -16.30 6.74 5.59
C MET A 153 -16.03 7.65 6.79
N LEU A 154 -17.07 8.23 7.40
CA LEU A 154 -16.93 9.09 8.57
C LEU A 154 -16.29 8.34 9.75
N ILE A 155 -16.70 7.10 9.99
CA ILE A 155 -16.08 6.23 11.00
C ILE A 155 -14.59 6.02 10.69
N SER A 156 -14.24 5.73 9.44
CA SER A 156 -12.85 5.56 9.01
C SER A 156 -12.02 6.83 9.26
N TRP A 157 -12.57 8.00 8.94
CA TRP A 157 -11.95 9.30 9.24
C TRP A 157 -11.77 9.54 10.73
N LEU A 158 -12.76 9.21 11.55
CA LEU A 158 -12.67 9.35 13.01
C LEU A 158 -11.60 8.42 13.61
N ILE A 159 -11.45 7.21 13.08
CA ILE A 159 -10.38 6.27 13.48
C ILE A 159 -9.01 6.87 13.14
N VAL A 160 -8.81 7.31 11.89
CA VAL A 160 -7.53 7.92 11.47
C VAL A 160 -7.23 9.19 12.27
N TRP A 161 -8.25 10.02 12.53
CA TRP A 161 -8.12 11.20 13.38
C TRP A 161 -7.69 10.82 14.80
N PHE A 162 -8.33 9.82 15.42
CA PHE A 162 -7.99 9.38 16.77
C PHE A 162 -6.56 8.81 16.86
N ILE A 163 -6.09 8.08 15.84
CA ILE A 163 -4.72 7.55 15.79
C ILE A 163 -3.72 8.70 15.62
N SER A 164 -4.01 9.67 14.75
CA SER A 164 -3.11 10.80 14.45
C SER A 164 -3.11 11.90 15.51
N HIS A 165 -4.11 11.95 16.40
CA HIS A 165 -4.14 12.89 17.53
C HIS A 165 -3.23 12.48 18.70
N LYS A 166 -2.64 11.28 18.65
CA LYS A 166 -1.70 10.78 19.66
C LYS A 166 -0.26 11.04 19.21
N ASP A 167 0.66 10.97 20.16
CA ASP A 167 2.10 10.97 19.87
C ASP A 167 2.45 9.82 18.92
N LEU A 168 3.49 9.99 18.10
CA LEU A 168 3.84 9.08 17.00
C LEU A 168 3.89 7.61 17.41
N GLU A 169 4.58 7.31 18.52
CA GLU A 169 4.69 5.95 19.04
C GLU A 169 3.35 5.43 19.60
N GLU A 170 2.59 6.28 20.30
CA GLU A 170 1.33 5.87 20.94
C GLU A 170 0.18 5.68 19.95
N GLY A 171 0.19 6.43 18.85
CA GLY A 171 -0.74 6.30 17.74
C GLY A 171 -0.23 5.29 16.73
N LEU A 172 0.44 5.80 15.69
CA LEU A 172 0.86 5.03 14.52
C LEU A 172 1.79 3.86 14.87
N GLY A 173 2.74 4.05 15.79
CA GLY A 173 3.70 3.02 16.19
C GLY A 173 3.03 1.78 16.82
N LYS A 174 2.18 1.98 17.84
CA LYS A 174 1.41 0.91 18.49
C LYS A 174 0.45 0.23 17.51
N VAL A 175 -0.27 1.00 16.69
CA VAL A 175 -1.21 0.44 15.71
C VAL A 175 -0.48 -0.43 14.68
N SER A 176 0.63 0.04 14.13
CA SER A 176 1.42 -0.70 13.13
C SER A 176 1.98 -2.00 13.69
N LYS A 177 2.43 -2.00 14.95
CA LYS A 177 2.91 -3.21 15.66
C LYS A 177 1.86 -4.31 15.81
N ILE A 178 0.57 -3.97 15.73
CA ILE A 178 -0.52 -4.93 15.85
C ILE A 178 -1.06 -5.28 14.47
N LEU A 179 -1.45 -4.27 13.67
CA LEU A 179 -2.17 -4.48 12.42
C LEU A 179 -1.29 -5.07 11.32
N VAL A 180 -0.01 -4.71 11.25
CA VAL A 180 0.88 -5.24 10.19
C VAL A 180 1.15 -6.73 10.39
N PRO A 181 1.58 -7.22 11.58
CA PRO A 181 1.69 -8.66 11.79
C PRO A 181 0.36 -9.39 11.61
N LEU A 182 -0.75 -8.81 12.05
CA LEU A 182 -2.08 -9.40 11.87
C LEU A 182 -2.44 -9.56 10.39
N LEU A 183 -2.14 -8.57 9.54
CA LEU A 183 -2.33 -8.66 8.09
C LEU A 183 -1.58 -9.85 7.51
N PHE A 184 -0.31 -10.03 7.87
CA PHE A 184 0.49 -11.17 7.40
C PHE A 184 -0.11 -12.50 7.85
N VAL A 185 -0.53 -12.61 9.11
CA VAL A 185 -1.17 -13.84 9.64
C VAL A 185 -2.45 -14.17 8.89
N ILE A 186 -3.32 -13.18 8.67
CA ILE A 186 -4.58 -13.36 7.93
C ILE A 186 -4.29 -13.80 6.49
N MET A 187 -3.36 -13.14 5.81
CA MET A 187 -3.00 -13.52 4.44
C MET A 187 -2.39 -14.91 4.36
N ILE A 188 -1.57 -15.31 5.32
CA ILE A 188 -1.04 -16.69 5.38
C ILE A 188 -2.18 -17.71 5.48
N ALA A 189 -3.17 -17.45 6.33
CA ALA A 189 -4.34 -18.33 6.45
C ALA A 189 -5.15 -18.40 5.15
N ILE A 190 -5.38 -17.27 4.49
CA ILE A 190 -6.12 -17.19 3.22
C ILE A 190 -5.38 -17.93 2.11
N VAL A 191 -4.10 -17.67 1.93
CA VAL A 191 -3.28 -18.33 0.89
C VAL A 191 -3.21 -19.83 1.17
N ALA A 192 -2.93 -20.24 2.41
CA ALA A 192 -2.91 -21.67 2.76
C ALA A 192 -4.25 -22.35 2.46
N PHE A 193 -5.38 -21.71 2.77
CA PHE A 193 -6.71 -22.22 2.45
C PHE A 193 -6.95 -22.29 0.94
N SER A 194 -6.60 -21.25 0.18
CA SER A 194 -6.78 -21.20 -1.27
C SER A 194 -6.08 -22.35 -2.00
N LEU A 195 -4.89 -22.74 -1.52
CA LEU A 195 -4.10 -23.84 -2.07
C LEU A 195 -4.72 -25.23 -1.81
N THR A 196 -5.66 -25.34 -0.86
CA THR A 196 -6.41 -26.59 -0.62
C THR A 196 -7.62 -26.75 -1.54
N LEU A 197 -8.03 -25.70 -2.25
CA LEU A 197 -9.21 -25.72 -3.10
C LEU A 197 -8.97 -26.54 -4.38
N PRO A 198 -9.98 -27.28 -4.86
CA PRO A 198 -9.90 -27.96 -6.15
C PRO A 198 -9.60 -26.96 -7.28
N GLY A 199 -8.59 -27.25 -8.09
CA GLY A 199 -8.19 -26.40 -9.22
C GLY A 199 -7.14 -25.35 -8.90
N ALA A 200 -6.62 -25.27 -7.67
CA ALA A 200 -5.52 -24.35 -7.30
C ALA A 200 -4.31 -24.45 -8.24
N MET A 201 -3.98 -25.67 -8.70
CA MET A 201 -2.87 -25.90 -9.63
C MET A 201 -3.05 -25.19 -10.99
N ILE A 202 -4.28 -24.90 -11.42
CA ILE A 202 -4.52 -24.16 -12.67
C ILE A 202 -3.97 -22.75 -12.53
N GLY A 203 -4.35 -22.03 -11.45
CA GLY A 203 -3.86 -20.69 -11.19
C GLY A 203 -2.34 -20.63 -11.03
N LEU A 204 -1.76 -21.57 -10.28
CA LEU A 204 -0.30 -21.63 -10.11
C LEU A 204 0.43 -21.90 -11.43
N ASN A 205 -0.09 -22.80 -12.26
CA ASN A 205 0.54 -23.08 -13.56
C ASN A 205 0.48 -21.86 -14.47
N GLU A 206 -0.64 -21.14 -14.52
CA GLU A 206 -0.75 -19.90 -15.28
C GLU A 206 0.18 -18.80 -14.74
N LEU A 207 0.30 -18.68 -13.42
CA LEU A 207 1.17 -17.70 -12.78
C LEU A 207 2.65 -17.94 -13.09
N PHE A 208 3.09 -19.21 -13.06
CA PHE A 208 4.50 -19.58 -13.20
C PHE A 208 4.90 -19.97 -14.62
N SER A 209 3.98 -20.17 -15.56
CA SER A 209 4.30 -20.45 -16.95
C SER A 209 4.85 -19.21 -17.64
N PRO A 210 6.15 -19.19 -18.02
CA PRO A 210 6.76 -17.98 -18.53
C PRO A 210 6.49 -17.82 -20.02
N ASN A 211 5.95 -16.67 -20.41
CA ASN A 211 5.91 -16.27 -21.81
C ASN A 211 7.11 -15.39 -22.17
N TRP A 212 8.22 -16.03 -22.57
CA TRP A 212 9.48 -15.36 -22.86
C TRP A 212 9.41 -14.34 -24.00
N SER A 213 8.47 -14.50 -24.94
CA SER A 213 8.33 -13.58 -26.07
C SER A 213 7.97 -12.16 -25.63
N LEU A 214 7.27 -12.01 -24.50
CA LEU A 214 6.86 -10.72 -23.96
C LEU A 214 8.03 -9.91 -23.40
N LEU A 215 9.19 -10.50 -23.13
CA LEU A 215 10.38 -9.75 -22.69
C LEU A 215 10.90 -8.79 -23.75
N LEU A 216 10.57 -9.03 -25.03
CA LEU A 216 10.90 -8.16 -26.14
C LEU A 216 9.93 -6.98 -26.28
N ASP A 217 8.76 -7.06 -25.63
CA ASP A 217 7.80 -5.96 -25.60
C ASP A 217 8.20 -4.96 -24.51
N PHE A 218 8.27 -3.67 -24.83
CA PHE A 218 8.54 -2.61 -23.88
C PHE A 218 7.45 -2.48 -22.78
N ASN A 219 6.22 -2.89 -23.07
CA ASN A 219 5.09 -2.77 -22.14
C ASN A 219 5.30 -3.59 -20.86
N ILE A 220 5.92 -4.77 -20.93
CA ILE A 220 6.21 -5.60 -19.74
C ILE A 220 7.13 -4.85 -18.77
N TRP A 221 8.10 -4.09 -19.30
CA TRP A 221 9.07 -3.33 -18.53
C TRP A 221 8.41 -2.10 -17.92
N MET A 222 7.59 -1.38 -18.69
CA MET A 222 6.79 -0.27 -18.15
C MET A 222 5.87 -0.74 -17.02
N ALA A 223 5.20 -1.88 -17.18
CA ALA A 223 4.34 -2.47 -16.17
C ALA A 223 5.12 -2.82 -14.89
N ALA A 224 6.31 -3.41 -15.01
CA ALA A 224 7.18 -3.73 -13.89
C ALA A 224 7.66 -2.48 -13.12
N PHE A 225 8.20 -1.48 -13.83
CA PHE A 225 8.64 -0.23 -13.20
C PHE A 225 7.47 0.52 -12.57
N GLY A 226 6.33 0.61 -13.25
CA GLY A 226 5.11 1.20 -12.70
C GLY A 226 4.64 0.46 -11.45
N GLN A 227 4.66 -0.87 -11.45
CA GLN A 227 4.29 -1.68 -10.28
C GLN A 227 5.19 -1.36 -9.08
N ILE A 228 6.52 -1.24 -9.26
CA ILE A 228 7.44 -0.92 -8.16
C ILE A 228 7.21 0.47 -7.58
N ILE A 229 6.92 1.48 -8.40
CA ILE A 229 6.60 2.83 -7.93
C ILE A 229 5.37 2.81 -7.02
N PHE A 230 4.29 2.15 -7.48
CA PHE A 230 3.06 2.06 -6.70
C PHE A 230 3.18 1.15 -5.47
N SER A 231 3.92 0.05 -5.58
CA SER A 231 4.08 -0.95 -4.51
C SER A 231 4.94 -0.42 -3.35
N LEU A 232 6.04 0.27 -3.64
CA LEU A 232 6.88 0.87 -2.58
C LEU A 232 6.46 2.31 -2.23
N SER A 233 5.39 2.84 -2.84
CA SER A 233 4.95 4.24 -2.70
C SER A 233 6.06 5.27 -2.94
N LEU A 234 6.93 5.01 -3.92
CA LEU A 234 8.08 5.87 -4.23
C LEU A 234 7.63 7.24 -4.72
N GLY A 235 8.30 8.30 -4.27
CA GLY A 235 7.98 9.65 -4.70
C GLY A 235 6.74 10.24 -4.01
N MET A 236 6.17 9.57 -3.00
CA MET A 236 5.00 10.06 -2.27
C MET A 236 5.34 10.84 -0.99
N SER A 237 6.63 11.06 -0.70
CA SER A 237 7.15 11.69 0.53
C SER A 237 6.87 10.93 1.84
N ILE A 238 6.29 9.72 1.78
CA ILE A 238 5.98 8.89 2.96
C ILE A 238 7.27 8.42 3.63
N ALA A 239 8.16 7.76 2.87
CA ALA A 239 9.45 7.29 3.37
C ALA A 239 10.29 8.43 3.93
N PHE A 240 10.33 9.55 3.21
CA PHE A 240 10.96 10.80 3.65
C PHE A 240 10.40 11.27 5.01
N THR A 241 9.08 11.33 5.15
CA THR A 241 8.42 11.81 6.37
C THR A 241 8.69 10.87 7.54
N TYR A 242 8.57 9.55 7.34
CA TYR A 242 8.79 8.57 8.39
C TYR A 242 10.24 8.56 8.85
N ALA A 243 11.19 8.67 7.92
CA ALA A 243 12.63 8.78 8.22
C ALA A 243 12.98 10.07 8.98
N SER A 244 12.22 11.15 8.79
CA SER A 244 12.45 12.41 9.52
C SER A 244 12.24 12.32 11.04
N TYR A 245 11.55 11.29 11.52
CA TYR A 245 11.26 11.02 12.94
C TYR A 245 12.12 9.90 13.55
N THR A 246 13.10 9.38 12.81
CA THR A 246 14.03 8.37 13.32
C THR A 246 15.13 9.01 14.15
N GLY A 247 15.62 8.33 15.19
CA GLY A 247 16.76 8.81 15.99
C GLY A 247 18.10 8.69 15.24
N GLU A 248 19.18 9.20 15.84
CA GLU A 248 20.50 9.29 15.19
C GLU A 248 21.17 7.93 14.92
N GLU A 249 20.82 6.86 15.62
CA GLU A 249 21.45 5.53 15.50
C GLU A 249 20.77 4.56 14.51
N GLY A 250 19.84 5.05 13.67
CA GLY A 250 19.11 4.19 12.74
C GLY A 250 19.98 3.64 11.59
N ASP A 251 20.04 2.31 11.44
CA ASP A 251 20.66 1.68 10.26
C ASP A 251 19.76 1.85 9.03
N LEU A 252 20.12 2.81 8.19
CA LEU A 252 19.37 3.19 7.00
C LEU A 252 19.30 2.06 5.97
N ILE A 253 20.44 1.43 5.66
CA ILE A 253 20.54 0.48 4.55
C ILE A 253 19.81 -0.81 4.91
N THR A 254 20.07 -1.35 6.10
CA THR A 254 19.45 -2.60 6.55
C THR A 254 17.94 -2.45 6.68
N ASN A 255 17.46 -1.32 7.22
CA ASN A 255 16.03 -1.05 7.34
C ASN A 255 15.37 -0.96 5.96
N THR A 256 15.94 -0.19 5.04
CA THR A 256 15.37 -0.03 3.69
C THR A 256 15.33 -1.35 2.92
N LEU A 257 16.40 -2.15 2.98
CA LEU A 257 16.43 -3.47 2.38
C LEU A 257 15.37 -4.40 2.98
N SER A 258 15.21 -4.37 4.31
CA SER A 258 14.20 -5.17 5.01
C SER A 258 12.78 -4.78 4.60
N ILE A 259 12.49 -3.48 4.48
CA ILE A 259 11.18 -2.97 4.03
C ILE A 259 10.90 -3.39 2.59
N ALA A 260 11.84 -3.18 1.68
CA ALA A 260 11.69 -3.56 0.28
C ALA A 260 11.49 -5.08 0.13
N PHE A 261 12.29 -5.87 0.85
CA PHE A 261 12.16 -7.32 0.85
C PHE A 261 10.80 -7.77 1.42
N ALA A 262 10.38 -7.25 2.57
CA ALA A 262 9.11 -7.61 3.18
C ALA A 262 7.92 -7.31 2.25
N ASN A 263 7.94 -6.15 1.57
CA ASN A 263 6.93 -5.79 0.59
C ASN A 263 6.92 -6.74 -0.62
N CYS A 264 8.08 -6.99 -1.23
CA CYS A 264 8.21 -7.89 -2.37
C CYS A 264 7.79 -9.32 -2.02
N ALA A 265 8.22 -9.81 -0.86
CA ALA A 265 7.86 -11.13 -0.36
C ALA A 265 6.36 -11.25 -0.12
N PHE A 266 5.74 -10.22 0.46
CA PHE A 266 4.31 -10.20 0.71
C PHE A 266 3.50 -10.24 -0.59
N GLU A 267 3.80 -9.39 -1.58
CA GLU A 267 3.03 -9.40 -2.83
C GLU A 267 3.20 -10.70 -3.64
N ASN A 268 4.40 -11.26 -3.63
CA ASN A 268 4.65 -12.58 -4.23
C ASN A 268 3.89 -13.69 -3.52
N PHE A 269 3.83 -13.64 -2.20
CA PHE A 269 3.09 -14.59 -1.40
C PHE A 269 1.57 -14.47 -1.65
N CYS A 270 1.05 -13.25 -1.71
CA CYS A 270 -0.35 -12.99 -2.04
C CYS A 270 -0.73 -13.51 -3.43
N ALA A 271 0.17 -13.39 -4.41
CA ALA A 271 -0.04 -13.92 -5.76
C ALA A 271 -0.23 -15.43 -5.83
N LEU A 272 0.18 -16.18 -4.80
CA LEU A 272 -0.06 -17.63 -4.74
C LEU A 272 -1.52 -17.98 -4.43
N GLY A 273 -2.25 -17.09 -3.76
CA GLY A 273 -3.60 -17.37 -3.28
C GLY A 273 -4.72 -16.54 -3.91
N VAL A 274 -4.37 -15.58 -4.77
CA VAL A 274 -5.30 -14.74 -5.53
C VAL A 274 -5.27 -15.19 -6.98
#